data_AF-A0A836UCA1-F1
#
_entry.id   AF-A0A836UCA1-F1
#
_cell.length_a   1.000
_cell.length_b   1.000
_cell.length_c   1.000
_cell.angle_alpha   90.00
_cell.angle_beta   90.00
_cell.angle_gamma   90.00
#
_symmetry.space_group_name_H-M   'P 1'
#
loop_
_entity.id
_entity.type
_entity.pdbx_description
1 polymer ?
#
loop_
_entity_poly.entity_id
_entity_poly.type
_entity_poly.pdbx_seq_one_letter_code
_entity_poly.pdbx_strand_id
1 'polypeptide(L)'
;MLVFTGDFLFVGDVGRPDLLGEEARRTLAKQLYESVFEKLPALPDFTEIFPGHGAGSLCGKAIGSRSSSTLGYERRFNSALQKQAEPVWISSLLDGMPIAPPYFQRMKRVNASRPKILGYELPGQRRFTANEVHERVCENCLIVDVRPKEGFASAHIPGSVNIPLGPNLPTWAGWVLPYELPTLIVLDNSADMSTVTTH
;
A
#
# COMPACT_ATOMS: atom_id res chain seq x y z
N MET A 1 -21.30 -18.81 5.74
CA MET A 1 -21.58 -17.38 5.50
C MET A 1 -20.25 -16.68 5.37
N LEU A 2 -20.13 -15.67 4.51
CA LEU A 2 -18.89 -14.92 4.31
C LEU A 2 -19.14 -13.42 4.36
N VAL A 3 -18.10 -12.65 4.66
CA VAL A 3 -18.10 -11.19 4.59
C VAL A 3 -16.77 -10.69 4.03
N PHE A 4 -16.85 -9.75 3.08
CA PHE A 4 -15.70 -8.98 2.62
C PHE A 4 -15.51 -7.81 3.56
N THR A 5 -14.43 -7.82 4.34
CA THR A 5 -14.21 -6.85 5.41
C THR A 5 -13.39 -5.64 4.96
N GLY A 6 -12.80 -5.68 3.75
CA GLY A 6 -11.96 -4.59 3.26
C GLY A 6 -10.88 -4.24 4.29
N ASP A 7 -10.74 -2.95 4.59
CA ASP A 7 -9.79 -2.44 5.61
C ASP A 7 -10.43 -2.23 6.97
N PHE A 8 -11.64 -2.76 7.22
CA PHE A 8 -12.26 -2.67 8.54
C PHE A 8 -11.67 -3.73 9.50
N LEU A 9 -11.67 -5.00 9.09
CA LEU A 9 -11.19 -6.14 9.89
C LEU A 9 -10.21 -6.97 9.05
N PHE A 10 -9.00 -7.15 9.58
CA PHE A 10 -7.97 -8.01 9.01
C PHE A 10 -7.87 -9.32 9.78
N VAL A 11 -7.03 -10.25 9.30
CA VAL A 11 -6.61 -11.40 10.11
C VAL A 11 -5.67 -10.89 11.20
N GLY A 12 -6.11 -10.92 12.45
CA GLY A 12 -5.32 -10.53 13.62
C GLY A 12 -5.28 -9.03 13.94
N ASP A 13 -5.95 -8.17 13.15
CA ASP A 13 -5.94 -6.72 13.39
C ASP A 13 -7.18 -6.01 12.79
N VAL A 14 -7.27 -4.69 12.93
CA VAL A 14 -8.29 -3.81 12.32
C VAL A 14 -7.63 -2.67 11.52
N GLY A 15 -8.44 -1.97 10.72
CA GLY A 15 -8.02 -0.78 9.99
C GLY A 15 -7.49 0.35 10.86
N ARG A 16 -6.48 1.06 10.36
CA ARG A 16 -6.01 2.30 10.99
C ARG A 16 -6.95 3.50 10.71
N PRO A 17 -7.37 4.28 11.72
CA PRO A 17 -8.32 5.38 11.54
C PRO A 17 -7.67 6.77 11.32
N ASP A 18 -6.35 6.86 11.23
CA ASP A 18 -5.57 8.09 11.33
C ASP A 18 -5.15 8.71 9.98
N LEU A 19 -5.52 8.10 8.86
CA LEU A 19 -5.07 8.53 7.53
C LEU A 19 -5.72 9.82 7.01
N LEU A 20 -6.78 10.34 7.65
CA LEU A 20 -7.54 11.53 7.20
C LEU A 20 -7.19 12.81 7.97
N GLY A 21 -6.11 12.79 8.77
CA GLY A 21 -5.68 13.92 9.60
C GLY A 21 -6.25 13.85 11.01
N GLU A 22 -5.73 14.71 11.90
CA GLU A 22 -5.98 14.64 13.34
C GLU A 22 -7.45 14.83 13.74
N GLU A 23 -8.18 15.71 13.04
CA GLU A 23 -9.59 15.96 13.35
C GLU A 23 -10.46 14.74 13.06
N ALA A 24 -10.25 14.11 11.89
CA ALA A 24 -10.97 12.90 11.50
C ALA A 24 -10.54 11.68 12.34
N ARG A 25 -9.29 11.63 12.79
CA ARG A 25 -8.70 10.49 13.50
C ARG A 25 -9.55 10.02 14.70
N ARG A 26 -9.98 10.95 15.55
CA ARG A 26 -10.78 10.61 16.74
C ARG A 26 -12.17 10.10 16.38
N THR A 27 -12.83 10.78 15.44
CA THR A 27 -14.16 10.39 14.96
C THR A 27 -14.15 9.02 14.32
N LEU A 28 -13.16 8.74 13.46
CA LEU A 28 -13.02 7.45 12.79
C LEU A 28 -12.65 6.33 13.77
N ALA A 29 -11.80 6.62 14.77
CA ALA A 29 -11.48 5.63 15.81
C ALA A 29 -12.71 5.25 16.64
N LYS A 30 -13.58 6.21 16.95
CA LYS A 30 -14.87 5.95 17.60
C LYS A 30 -15.81 5.13 16.72
N GLN A 31 -15.98 5.50 15.45
CA GLN A 31 -16.81 4.74 14.51
C GLN A 31 -16.30 3.31 14.32
N LEU A 32 -14.97 3.12 14.32
CA LEU A 32 -14.36 1.80 14.26
C LEU A 32 -14.69 0.98 15.53
N TYR A 33 -14.59 1.59 16.72
CA TYR A 33 -14.98 0.95 17.98
C TYR A 33 -16.46 0.52 17.96
N GLU A 34 -17.37 1.39 17.53
CA GLU A 34 -18.80 1.07 17.37
C GLU A 34 -19.02 -0.06 16.35
N SER A 35 -18.28 -0.03 15.22
CA SER A 35 -18.36 -1.09 14.20
C SER A 35 -17.91 -2.45 14.76
N VAL A 36 -16.82 -2.47 15.54
CA VAL A 36 -16.28 -3.68 16.17
C VAL A 36 -17.20 -4.23 17.26
N PHE A 37 -17.71 -3.38 18.16
CA PHE A 37 -18.39 -3.85 19.38
C PHE A 37 -19.91 -3.79 19.34
N GLU A 38 -20.50 -3.13 18.34
CA GLU A 38 -21.96 -3.02 18.20
C GLU A 38 -22.50 -3.64 16.92
N LYS A 39 -21.76 -3.56 15.80
CA LYS A 39 -22.22 -4.10 14.51
C LYS A 39 -21.74 -5.53 14.25
N LEU A 40 -20.44 -5.77 14.40
CA LEU A 40 -19.82 -7.07 14.17
C LEU A 40 -20.43 -8.22 15.01
N PRO A 41 -20.91 -8.02 16.26
CA PRO A 41 -21.61 -9.05 17.04
C PRO A 41 -22.84 -9.66 16.36
N ALA A 42 -23.47 -8.96 15.42
CA ALA A 42 -24.64 -9.47 14.69
C ALA A 42 -24.33 -10.66 13.78
N LEU A 43 -23.05 -10.88 13.44
CA LEU A 43 -22.62 -12.00 12.61
C LEU A 43 -22.25 -13.22 13.48
N PRO A 44 -22.61 -14.46 13.09
CA PRO A 44 -22.23 -15.68 13.79
C PRO A 44 -20.73 -15.99 13.65
N ASP A 45 -20.21 -16.78 14.59
CA ASP A 45 -18.78 -17.13 14.68
C ASP A 45 -18.25 -17.89 13.45
N PHE A 46 -19.08 -18.68 12.76
CA PHE A 46 -18.69 -19.42 11.57
C PHE A 46 -18.58 -18.55 10.31
N THR A 47 -18.78 -17.23 10.43
CA THR A 47 -18.65 -16.31 9.29
C THR A 47 -17.19 -16.23 8.86
N GLU A 48 -16.91 -16.56 7.60
CA GLU A 48 -15.60 -16.37 7.01
C GLU A 48 -15.38 -14.89 6.69
N ILE A 49 -14.19 -14.40 7.01
CA ILE A 49 -13.79 -13.02 6.73
C ILE A 49 -12.73 -12.98 5.62
N PHE A 50 -12.92 -12.06 4.68
CA PHE A 50 -12.02 -11.82 3.54
C PHE A 50 -11.59 -10.35 3.54
N PRO A 51 -10.40 -10.04 4.08
CA PRO A 51 -9.89 -8.67 4.15
C PRO A 51 -9.39 -8.13 2.81
N GLY A 52 -9.25 -6.81 2.72
CA GLY A 52 -8.69 -6.11 1.55
C GLY A 52 -7.16 -6.15 1.48
N HIS A 53 -6.49 -6.39 2.61
CA HIS A 53 -5.03 -6.46 2.71
C HIS A 53 -4.56 -7.64 3.59
N GLY A 54 -3.31 -8.05 3.37
CA GLY A 54 -2.61 -9.09 4.14
C GLY A 54 -1.31 -8.60 4.76
N ALA A 55 -0.48 -9.54 5.24
CA ALA A 55 0.82 -9.26 5.84
C ALA A 55 1.69 -8.34 4.96
N GLY A 56 2.33 -7.35 5.61
CA GLY A 56 3.19 -6.36 4.94
C GLY A 56 2.47 -5.08 4.50
N SER A 57 1.13 -5.03 4.55
CA SER A 57 0.41 -3.78 4.27
C SER A 57 0.55 -2.75 5.40
N LEU A 58 0.64 -1.47 5.01
CA LEU A 58 0.71 -0.32 5.91
C LEU A 58 -0.68 0.20 6.37
N CYS A 59 -1.76 -0.50 5.96
CA CYS A 59 -3.14 -0.21 6.35
C CYS A 59 -3.53 -0.76 7.74
N GLY A 60 -2.71 -1.64 8.32
CA GLY A 60 -2.86 -2.18 9.67
C GLY A 60 -1.54 -2.17 10.43
N LYS A 61 -1.58 -2.46 11.73
CA LYS A 61 -0.40 -2.50 12.61
C LYS A 61 0.32 -3.84 12.52
N ALA A 62 -0.41 -4.95 12.51
CA ALA A 62 0.14 -6.31 12.52
C ALA A 62 -0.78 -7.33 11.82
N ILE A 63 -0.96 -7.18 10.49
CA ILE A 63 -1.82 -8.08 9.73
C ILE A 63 -1.16 -9.47 9.58
N GLY A 64 -1.93 -10.51 9.90
CA GLY A 64 -1.51 -11.91 9.76
C GLY A 64 -1.25 -12.34 8.32
N SER A 65 -0.48 -13.42 8.15
CA SER A 65 -0.09 -13.93 6.82
C SER A 65 -1.17 -14.77 6.12
N ARG A 66 -2.25 -15.13 6.81
CA ARG A 66 -3.36 -15.86 6.20
C ARG A 66 -4.22 -14.91 5.36
N SER A 67 -4.73 -15.42 4.24
CA SER A 67 -5.61 -14.68 3.33
C SER A 67 -7.04 -14.53 3.83
N SER A 68 -7.46 -15.35 4.80
CA SER A 68 -8.80 -15.32 5.41
C SER A 68 -8.77 -15.90 6.83
N SER A 69 -9.86 -15.68 7.56
CA SER A 69 -10.10 -16.23 8.91
C SER A 69 -11.59 -16.46 9.13
N THR A 70 -12.00 -16.77 10.36
CA THR A 70 -13.40 -16.76 10.78
C THR A 70 -13.62 -15.77 11.90
N LEU A 71 -14.82 -15.21 11.97
CA LEU A 71 -15.16 -14.23 13.00
C LEU A 71 -15.02 -14.81 14.42
N GLY A 72 -15.36 -16.08 14.62
CA GLY A 72 -15.18 -16.76 15.90
C GLY A 72 -13.71 -16.91 16.30
N TYR A 73 -12.82 -17.14 15.34
CA TYR A 73 -11.37 -17.17 15.59
C TYR A 73 -10.87 -15.77 15.97
N GLU A 74 -11.23 -14.75 15.19
CA GLU A 74 -10.82 -13.38 15.48
C GLU A 74 -11.33 -12.91 16.84
N ARG A 75 -12.58 -13.18 17.20
CA ARG A 75 -13.12 -12.81 18.53
C ARG A 75 -12.29 -13.40 19.69
N ARG A 76 -11.74 -14.60 19.50
CA ARG A 76 -10.96 -15.30 20.54
C ARG A 76 -9.50 -14.84 20.61
N PHE A 77 -8.89 -14.49 19.48
CA PHE A 77 -7.44 -14.33 19.39
C PHE A 77 -6.97 -12.98 18.87
N ASN A 78 -7.84 -12.20 18.24
CA ASN A 78 -7.52 -10.85 17.78
C ASN A 78 -7.61 -9.87 18.96
N SER A 79 -6.48 -9.24 19.30
CA SER A 79 -6.42 -8.27 20.40
C SER A 79 -7.32 -7.06 20.17
N ALA A 80 -7.53 -6.65 18.91
CA ALA A 80 -8.40 -5.53 18.58
C ALA A 80 -9.89 -5.82 18.83
N LEU A 81 -10.29 -7.10 18.91
CA LEU A 81 -11.65 -7.51 19.23
C LEU A 81 -11.87 -7.79 20.73
N GLN A 82 -10.87 -7.54 21.58
CA GLN A 82 -11.02 -7.64 23.04
C GLN A 82 -11.64 -6.36 23.58
N LYS A 83 -12.84 -6.48 24.16
CA LYS A 83 -13.61 -5.33 24.65
C LYS A 83 -12.91 -4.68 25.83
N GLN A 84 -12.76 -3.36 25.75
CA GLN A 84 -12.23 -2.49 26.81
C GLN A 84 -13.09 -1.23 26.87
N ALA A 85 -12.82 -0.32 27.81
CA ALA A 85 -13.42 1.01 27.77
C ALA A 85 -12.99 1.76 26.50
N GLU A 86 -13.91 2.41 25.80
CA GLU A 86 -13.67 3.08 24.51
C GLU A 86 -12.41 3.96 24.50
N PRO A 87 -12.15 4.84 25.50
CA PRO A 87 -10.95 5.67 25.50
C PRO A 87 -9.65 4.86 25.56
N VAL A 88 -9.65 3.75 26.30
CA VAL A 88 -8.49 2.86 26.46
C VAL A 88 -8.24 2.08 25.18
N TRP A 89 -9.31 1.58 24.55
CA TRP A 89 -9.22 0.86 23.28
C TRP A 89 -8.69 1.76 22.17
N ILE A 90 -9.24 2.97 22.03
CA ILE A 90 -8.80 3.96 21.04
C ILE A 90 -7.33 4.35 21.25
N SER A 91 -6.94 4.60 22.50
CA SER A 91 -5.53 4.92 22.81
C SER A 91 -4.60 3.76 22.46
N SER A 92 -4.98 2.52 22.78
CA SER A 92 -4.17 1.32 22.49
C SER A 92 -4.07 1.05 20.99
N LEU A 93 -5.15 1.30 20.24
CA LEU A 93 -5.15 1.18 18.79
C LEU A 93 -4.19 2.19 18.15
N LEU A 94 -4.28 3.46 18.56
CA LEU A 94 -3.51 4.55 17.95
C LEU A 94 -2.03 4.54 18.33
N ASP A 95 -1.67 3.85 19.41
CA ASP A 95 -0.30 3.70 19.85
C ASP A 95 0.55 2.90 18.86
N GLY A 96 1.73 3.41 18.50
CA GLY A 96 2.67 2.75 17.60
C GLY A 96 2.19 2.57 16.15
N MET A 97 1.25 3.40 15.68
CA MET A 97 0.80 3.37 14.28
C MET A 97 1.96 3.68 13.31
N PRO A 98 2.11 2.93 12.20
CA PRO A 98 3.21 3.13 11.26
C PRO A 98 3.05 4.47 10.51
N ILE A 99 4.14 5.04 10.03
CA ILE A 99 4.08 6.29 9.25
C ILE A 99 3.30 6.02 7.95
N ALA A 100 2.33 6.88 7.63
CA ALA A 100 1.61 6.82 6.37
C ALA A 100 2.52 7.30 5.22
N PRO A 101 2.72 6.49 4.15
CA PRO A 101 3.49 6.93 3.00
C PRO A 101 2.91 8.20 2.36
N PRO A 102 3.76 9.11 1.85
CA PRO A 102 3.30 10.36 1.23
C PRO A 102 2.27 10.14 0.10
N TYR A 103 2.41 9.06 -0.67
CA TYR A 103 1.50 8.77 -1.78
C TYR A 103 0.08 8.41 -1.36
N PHE A 104 -0.19 8.05 -0.09
CA PHE A 104 -1.55 7.72 0.36
C PHE A 104 -2.53 8.88 0.17
N GLN A 105 -2.09 10.12 0.45
CA GLN A 105 -2.92 11.32 0.23
C GLN A 105 -3.27 11.51 -1.25
N ARG A 106 -2.34 11.16 -2.14
CA ARG A 106 -2.56 11.16 -3.60
C ARG A 106 -3.56 10.07 -3.99
N MET A 107 -3.41 8.84 -3.50
CA MET A 107 -4.32 7.73 -3.81
C MET A 107 -5.76 8.03 -3.39
N LYS A 108 -5.96 8.68 -2.25
CA LYS A 108 -7.31 9.13 -1.85
C LYS A 108 -7.93 10.09 -2.86
N ARG A 109 -7.17 11.08 -3.32
CA ARG A 109 -7.63 12.02 -4.35
C ARG A 109 -7.93 11.30 -5.66
N VAL A 110 -6.99 10.50 -6.16
CA VAL A 110 -7.14 9.75 -7.43
C VAL A 110 -8.31 8.76 -7.39
N ASN A 111 -8.50 8.02 -6.30
CA ASN A 111 -9.61 7.07 -6.18
C ASN A 111 -10.96 7.77 -6.05
N ALA A 112 -11.01 8.96 -5.43
CA ALA A 112 -12.20 9.80 -5.41
C ALA A 112 -12.47 10.47 -6.77
N SER A 113 -11.43 10.88 -7.48
CA SER A 113 -11.50 11.52 -8.80
C SER A 113 -11.23 10.50 -9.91
N ARG A 114 -12.28 9.80 -10.36
CA ARG A 114 -12.28 8.79 -11.46
C ARG A 114 -10.90 8.62 -12.14
N PRO A 115 -10.12 7.58 -11.79
CA PRO A 115 -8.78 7.42 -12.30
C PRO A 115 -8.77 7.28 -13.82
N LYS A 116 -7.66 7.68 -14.44
CA LYS A 116 -7.47 7.53 -15.89
C LYS A 116 -7.58 6.05 -16.26
N ILE A 117 -8.48 5.74 -17.18
CA ILE A 117 -8.59 4.39 -17.75
C ILE A 117 -7.33 4.16 -18.60
N LEU A 118 -6.56 3.13 -18.24
CA LEU A 118 -5.47 2.67 -19.07
C LEU A 118 -6.08 1.92 -20.27
N GLY A 119 -5.61 2.25 -21.48
CA GLY A 119 -5.97 1.51 -22.68
C GLY A 119 -5.27 0.16 -22.76
N TYR A 120 -5.34 -0.50 -23.91
CA TYR A 120 -4.64 -1.77 -24.15
C TYR A 120 -3.11 -1.62 -24.16
N GLU A 121 -2.60 -0.42 -24.46
CA GLU A 121 -1.18 -0.11 -24.44
C GLU A 121 -0.72 0.25 -23.03
N LEU A 122 0.13 -0.60 -22.45
CA LEU A 122 0.78 -0.31 -21.18
C LEU A 122 1.81 0.82 -21.34
N PRO A 123 2.00 1.68 -20.32
CA PRO A 123 3.07 2.68 -20.33
C PRO A 123 4.46 2.07 -20.60
N GLY A 124 5.37 2.87 -21.15
CA GLY A 124 6.78 2.47 -21.30
C GLY A 124 7.13 1.64 -22.55
N GLN A 125 6.30 1.67 -23.60
CA GLN A 125 6.60 1.01 -24.88
C GLN A 125 7.73 1.67 -25.67
N ARG A 126 7.99 2.97 -25.43
CA ARG A 126 9.06 3.69 -26.14
C ARG A 126 10.42 3.31 -25.55
N ARG A 127 11.26 2.71 -26.39
CA ARG A 127 12.66 2.42 -26.07
C ARG A 127 13.55 3.60 -26.42
N PHE A 128 14.64 3.76 -25.66
CA PHE A 128 15.66 4.76 -25.89
C PHE A 128 17.02 4.07 -25.97
N THR A 129 17.88 4.55 -26.86
CA THR A 129 19.28 4.17 -26.95
C THR A 129 20.09 4.89 -25.87
N ALA A 130 21.28 4.35 -25.56
CA ALA A 130 22.19 4.99 -24.61
C ALA A 130 22.60 6.41 -25.06
N ASN A 131 22.77 6.63 -26.36
CA ASN A 131 23.10 7.95 -26.91
C ASN A 131 21.96 8.94 -26.68
N GLU A 132 20.71 8.57 -26.96
CA GLU A 132 19.56 9.46 -26.70
C GLU A 132 19.47 9.86 -25.23
N VAL A 133 19.66 8.89 -24.31
CA VAL A 133 19.64 9.17 -22.87
C VAL A 133 20.82 10.07 -22.46
N HIS A 134 22.02 9.83 -23.02
CA HIS A 134 23.21 10.65 -22.77
C HIS A 134 23.05 12.09 -23.26
N GLU A 135 22.47 12.27 -24.45
CA GLU A 135 22.12 13.57 -25.04
C GLU A 135 20.94 14.25 -24.32
N ARG A 136 20.47 13.67 -23.21
CA ARG A 136 19.36 14.17 -22.39
C ARG A 136 18.08 14.33 -23.21
N VAL A 137 17.60 13.23 -23.78
CA VAL A 137 16.28 13.16 -24.43
C VAL A 137 15.14 13.76 -23.58
N CYS A 138 15.38 13.88 -22.26
CA CYS A 138 14.51 14.58 -21.36
C CYS A 138 15.32 15.25 -20.24
N GLU A 139 15.24 16.58 -20.16
CA GLU A 139 15.93 17.39 -19.14
C GLU A 139 15.21 17.39 -17.77
N ASN A 140 13.91 17.08 -17.76
CA ASN A 140 13.03 17.12 -16.58
C ASN A 140 12.34 15.77 -16.31
N CYS A 141 13.11 14.69 -16.26
CA CYS A 141 12.61 13.36 -15.88
C CYS A 141 13.48 12.74 -14.80
N LEU A 142 12.86 11.77 -14.14
CA LEU A 142 13.55 10.88 -13.23
C LEU A 142 13.97 9.62 -13.97
N ILE A 143 15.21 9.18 -13.75
CA ILE A 143 15.68 7.87 -14.20
C ILE A 143 15.58 6.90 -13.02
N VAL A 144 14.75 5.87 -13.18
CA VAL A 144 14.60 4.79 -12.19
C VAL A 144 15.29 3.56 -12.72
N ASP A 145 16.31 3.11 -12.01
CA ASP A 145 17.05 1.92 -12.35
C ASP A 145 16.57 0.75 -11.49
N VAL A 146 15.99 -0.27 -12.13
CA VAL A 146 15.45 -1.44 -11.43
C VAL A 146 16.39 -2.65 -11.45
N ARG A 147 17.63 -2.47 -11.92
CA ARG A 147 18.66 -3.52 -11.87
C ARG A 147 19.02 -3.87 -10.42
N PRO A 148 19.65 -5.05 -10.20
CA PRO A 148 20.22 -5.39 -8.90
C PRO A 148 21.16 -4.31 -8.38
N LYS A 149 21.18 -4.12 -7.06
CA LYS A 149 21.98 -3.07 -6.39
C LYS A 149 23.46 -3.18 -6.71
N GLU A 150 23.98 -4.38 -6.96
CA GLU A 150 25.38 -4.64 -7.35
C GLU A 150 25.67 -4.08 -8.74
N GLY A 151 24.75 -4.27 -9.69
CA GLY A 151 24.85 -3.73 -11.05
C GLY A 151 24.81 -2.20 -11.06
N PHE A 152 23.90 -1.63 -10.27
CA PHE A 152 23.79 -0.18 -10.08
C PHE A 152 25.05 0.42 -9.42
N ALA A 153 25.55 -0.20 -8.35
CA ALA A 153 26.73 0.25 -7.62
C ALA A 153 28.01 0.18 -8.45
N SER A 154 28.09 -0.77 -9.39
CA SER A 154 29.23 -0.90 -10.30
C SER A 154 29.27 0.23 -11.33
N ALA A 155 28.12 0.57 -11.93
CA ALA A 155 27.96 1.71 -12.81
C ALA A 155 26.47 2.06 -12.99
N HIS A 156 26.15 3.35 -12.95
CA HIS A 156 24.79 3.85 -13.18
C HIS A 156 24.81 5.23 -13.84
N ILE A 157 23.64 5.66 -14.31
CA ILE A 157 23.46 6.99 -14.90
C ILE A 157 23.42 8.02 -13.76
N PRO A 158 24.27 9.08 -13.77
CA PRO A 158 24.25 10.09 -12.72
C PRO A 158 22.87 10.71 -12.49
N GLY A 159 22.44 10.81 -11.23
CA GLY A 159 21.13 11.33 -10.85
C GLY A 159 19.97 10.33 -10.92
N SER A 160 20.24 9.08 -11.35
CA SER A 160 19.25 8.00 -11.27
C SER A 160 19.03 7.49 -9.84
N VAL A 161 17.85 6.92 -9.59
CA VAL A 161 17.48 6.28 -8.33
C VAL A 161 17.37 4.78 -8.55
N ASN A 162 18.04 3.98 -7.73
CA ASN A 162 17.93 2.53 -7.78
C ASN A 162 16.76 2.04 -6.91
N ILE A 163 15.81 1.34 -7.53
CA ILE A 163 14.79 0.58 -6.83
C ILE A 163 14.75 -0.82 -7.46
N PRO A 164 15.50 -1.79 -6.93
CA PRO A 164 15.61 -3.11 -7.55
C PRO A 164 14.24 -3.76 -7.78
N LEU A 165 14.09 -4.41 -8.94
CA LEU A 165 12.88 -5.16 -9.26
C LEU A 165 12.66 -6.26 -8.22
N GLY A 166 11.48 -6.26 -7.61
CA GLY A 166 11.09 -7.21 -6.59
C GLY A 166 9.82 -6.77 -5.85
N PRO A 167 9.40 -7.52 -4.81
CA PRO A 167 8.13 -7.27 -4.12
C PRO A 167 8.03 -5.91 -3.44
N ASN A 168 9.17 -5.28 -3.13
CA ASN A 168 9.22 -3.96 -2.49
C ASN A 168 9.31 -2.79 -3.49
N LEU A 169 9.38 -3.05 -4.80
CA LEU A 169 9.43 -2.01 -5.82
C LEU A 169 8.27 -1.00 -5.68
N PRO A 170 6.99 -1.42 -5.57
CA PRO A 170 5.87 -0.48 -5.42
C PRO A 170 5.93 0.33 -4.12
N THR A 171 6.39 -0.31 -3.03
CA THR A 171 6.55 0.34 -1.73
C THR A 171 7.55 1.48 -1.84
N TRP A 172 8.79 1.19 -2.26
CA TRP A 172 9.83 2.21 -2.39
C TRP A 172 9.46 3.26 -3.42
N ALA A 173 8.89 2.85 -4.56
CA ALA A 173 8.40 3.76 -5.59
C ALA A 173 7.40 4.78 -5.02
N GLY A 174 6.43 4.32 -4.21
CA GLY A 174 5.47 5.18 -3.54
C GLY A 174 6.07 6.14 -2.51
N TRP A 175 7.22 5.80 -1.93
CA TRP A 175 7.93 6.66 -0.97
C TRP A 175 8.76 7.75 -1.63
N VAL A 176 9.46 7.43 -2.72
CA VAL A 176 10.54 8.30 -3.24
C VAL A 176 10.27 8.91 -4.60
N LEU A 177 9.37 8.34 -5.40
CA LEU A 177 9.15 8.82 -6.76
C LEU A 177 8.11 9.95 -6.80
N PRO A 178 8.42 11.09 -7.44
CA PRO A 178 7.45 12.14 -7.73
C PRO A 178 6.46 11.65 -8.78
N TYR A 179 5.25 12.22 -8.79
CA TYR A 179 4.19 11.80 -9.72
C TYR A 179 4.14 12.67 -10.98
N GLU A 180 4.73 13.86 -10.89
CA GLU A 180 4.60 14.94 -11.85
C GLU A 180 5.70 14.88 -12.94
N LEU A 181 6.76 14.12 -12.68
CA LEU A 181 7.88 13.96 -13.61
C LEU A 181 7.70 12.72 -14.48
N PRO A 182 7.94 12.81 -15.81
CA PRO A 182 8.13 11.64 -16.63
C PRO A 182 9.24 10.76 -16.06
N THR A 183 9.07 9.44 -16.18
CA THR A 183 10.04 8.47 -15.66
C THR A 183 10.62 7.67 -16.82
N LEU A 184 11.95 7.60 -16.88
CA LEU A 184 12.69 6.65 -17.71
C LEU A 184 13.09 5.47 -16.84
N ILE A 185 12.94 4.25 -17.35
CA ILE A 185 13.22 3.02 -16.60
C ILE A 185 14.43 2.33 -17.22
N VAL A 186 15.42 1.99 -16.39
CA VAL A 186 16.55 1.14 -16.78
C VAL A 186 16.27 -0.27 -16.27
N LEU A 187 16.20 -1.22 -17.19
CA LEU A 187 15.94 -2.64 -16.91
C LEU A 187 17.24 -3.43 -16.96
N ASP A 188 17.30 -4.52 -16.19
CA ASP A 188 18.36 -5.53 -16.34
C ASP A 188 18.07 -6.42 -17.57
N ASN A 189 16.81 -6.86 -17.69
CA ASN A 189 16.31 -7.60 -18.84
C ASN A 189 15.11 -6.89 -19.46
N SER A 190 15.15 -6.68 -20.78
CA SER A 190 14.05 -6.05 -21.52
C SER A 190 12.70 -6.77 -21.38
N ALA A 191 12.70 -8.07 -21.05
CA ALA A 191 11.50 -8.85 -20.81
C ALA A 191 10.73 -8.41 -19.55
N ASP A 192 11.40 -7.74 -18.60
CA ASP A 192 10.81 -7.34 -17.32
C ASP A 192 9.92 -6.09 -17.43
N MET A 193 9.84 -5.46 -18.60
CA MET A 193 9.10 -4.20 -18.79
C MET A 193 7.64 -4.30 -18.34
N SER A 194 6.95 -5.38 -18.71
CA SER A 194 5.56 -5.61 -18.29
C SER A 194 5.48 -5.68 -16.77
N THR A 195 6.33 -6.50 -16.15
CA THR A 195 6.38 -6.70 -14.71
C THR A 195 6.63 -5.38 -13.95
N VAL A 196 7.57 -4.55 -14.41
CA VAL A 196 7.87 -3.25 -13.78
C VAL A 196 6.72 -2.25 -13.90
N THR A 197 5.92 -2.32 -14.97
CA THR A 197 4.84 -1.35 -15.23
C THR A 197 3.48 -1.77 -14.67
N THR A 198 3.34 -3.02 -14.26
CA THR A 198 2.08 -3.56 -13.71
C THR A 198 2.15 -3.90 -12.22
N HIS A 199 3.34 -3.92 -11.63
CA HIS A 199 3.52 -4.17 -10.19
C HIS A 199 3.20 -2.94 -9.32
#